data_AF-A0A6J5WFY3-F1
#
_entry.id   AF-A0A6J5WFY3-F1
#
_cell.length_a   1.000
_cell.length_b   1.000
_cell.length_c   1.000
_cell.angle_alpha   90.00
_cell.angle_beta   90.00
_cell.angle_gamma   90.00
#
_symmetry.space_group_name_H-M   'P 1'
#
loop_
_entity.id
_entity.type
_entity.pdbx_description
1 polymer ?
#
loop_
_entity_poly.entity_id
_entity_poly.type
_entity_poly.pdbx_seq_one_letter_code
_entity_poly.pdbx_strand_id
1 'polypeptide(L)'
;MDSSQQRKFSVLMFPWLAHGHISPYLELAKKLTNRNFHIYFCSTPVNLRSIKPKLSEKYSRCIELVQLHLPYEDLPELPPHYHTTNGLPPYLMSTLKTAFDMASPNFSDILKP
;
A
#
# COMPACT_ATOMS: atom_id res chain seq x y z
N MET A 1 38.50 1.11 -8.52
CA MET A 1 37.77 1.68 -7.36
C MET A 1 36.59 0.77 -7.14
N ASP A 2 36.71 -0.09 -6.14
CA ASP A 2 35.72 -1.11 -5.83
C ASP A 2 34.50 -0.41 -5.21
N SER A 3 33.48 -0.17 -6.04
CA SER A 3 32.18 0.29 -5.55
C SER A 3 31.58 -0.86 -4.78
N SER A 4 31.92 -0.95 -3.49
CA SER A 4 31.25 -1.78 -2.50
C SER A 4 29.75 -1.63 -2.74
N GLN A 5 29.11 -2.65 -3.30
CA GLN A 5 27.66 -2.66 -3.48
C GLN A 5 27.05 -2.52 -2.09
N GLN A 6 26.64 -1.31 -1.72
CA GLN A 6 25.97 -1.07 -0.46
C GLN A 6 24.71 -1.92 -0.47
N ARG A 7 24.66 -2.92 0.42
CA ARG A 7 23.52 -3.83 0.56
C ARG A 7 22.24 -2.99 0.67
N LYS A 8 21.41 -3.05 -0.37
CA LYS A 8 20.11 -2.36 -0.43
C LYS A 8 19.11 -3.22 0.32
N PHE A 9 18.47 -2.66 1.34
CA PHE A 9 17.45 -3.37 2.11
C PHE A 9 16.07 -3.13 1.49
N SER A 10 15.28 -4.18 1.33
CA SER A 10 13.91 -4.09 0.85
C SER A 10 12.93 -4.16 2.03
N VAL A 11 11.94 -3.27 2.04
CA VAL A 11 10.89 -3.22 3.07
C VAL A 11 9.52 -3.15 2.41
N LEU A 12 8.64 -4.09 2.74
CA LEU A 12 7.22 -3.98 2.43
C LEU A 12 6.53 -3.19 3.54
N MET A 13 5.89 -2.08 3.16
CA MET A 13 5.03 -1.27 4.02
C MET A 13 3.58 -1.55 3.70
N PHE A 14 2.80 -1.87 4.73
CA PHE A 14 1.38 -2.19 4.57
C PHE A 14 0.55 -1.43 5.62
N PRO A 15 0.29 -0.12 5.40
CA PRO A 15 -0.56 0.66 6.30
C PRO A 15 -2.03 0.24 6.20
N TRP A 16 -2.78 0.47 7.29
CA TRP A 16 -4.23 0.38 7.26
C TRP A 16 -4.82 1.29 6.18
N LEU A 17 -5.95 0.89 5.56
CA LEU A 17 -6.57 1.52 4.39
C LEU A 17 -7.18 2.91 4.62
N ALA A 18 -6.82 3.55 5.73
CA ALA A 18 -7.27 4.88 6.10
C ALA A 18 -6.22 5.95 5.79
N HIS A 19 -6.69 7.11 5.31
CA HIS A 19 -5.81 8.21 4.92
C HIS A 19 -4.87 8.67 6.05
N GLY A 20 -5.36 8.65 7.29
CA GLY A 20 -4.57 8.97 8.49
C GLY A 20 -3.38 8.03 8.74
N HIS A 21 -3.43 6.79 8.25
CA HIS A 21 -2.31 5.84 8.32
C HIS A 21 -1.45 5.86 7.06
N ILE A 22 -2.06 6.01 5.89
CA ILE A 22 -1.35 6.03 4.60
C ILE A 22 -0.39 7.22 4.49
N SER A 23 -0.84 8.42 4.86
CA SER A 23 -0.03 9.64 4.75
C SER A 23 1.29 9.57 5.54
N PRO A 24 1.31 9.25 6.85
CA PRO A 24 2.56 9.16 7.61
C PRO A 24 3.46 8.01 7.12
N TYR A 25 2.88 6.89 6.68
CA TYR A 25 3.66 5.81 6.07
C TYR A 25 4.35 6.25 4.77
N LEU A 26 3.67 7.05 3.95
CA LEU A 26 4.27 7.57 2.71
C LEU A 26 5.46 8.51 3.02
N GLU A 27 5.32 9.37 4.02
CA GLU A 27 6.42 10.24 4.46
C GLU A 27 7.58 9.45 5.08
N LEU A 28 7.28 8.37 5.82
CA LEU A 28 8.29 7.45 6.32
C LEU A 28 9.02 6.73 5.16
N ALA A 29 8.28 6.22 4.18
CA ALA A 29 8.83 5.58 2.98
C ALA A 29 9.84 6.50 2.28
N LYS A 30 9.45 7.76 2.01
CA LYS A 30 10.33 8.78 1.42
C LYS A 30 11.61 8.96 2.24
N LYS A 31 11.51 9.07 3.57
CA LYS A 31 12.69 9.23 4.44
C LYS A 31 13.62 8.01 4.39
N LEU A 32 13.07 6.79 4.37
CA LEU A 32 13.86 5.56 4.30
C LEU A 32 14.57 5.40 2.95
N THR A 33 13.99 5.87 1.84
CA THR A 33 14.70 5.82 0.54
C THR A 33 16.02 6.60 0.55
N ASN A 34 16.14 7.65 1.38
CA ASN A 34 17.41 8.38 1.54
C ASN A 34 18.44 7.62 2.41
N ARG A 35 18.07 6.46 2.97
CA ARG A 35 18.92 5.60 3.82
C ARG A 35 19.21 4.24 3.18
N ASN A 36 19.24 4.19 1.85
CA ASN A 36 19.50 2.97 1.06
C ASN A 36 18.45 1.85 1.22
N PHE A 37 17.19 2.21 1.50
CA PHE A 37 16.07 1.27 1.45
C PHE A 37 15.33 1.33 0.12
N HIS A 38 14.94 0.17 -0.38
CA HIS A 38 13.88 0.01 -1.37
C HIS A 38 12.57 -0.25 -0.65
N ILE A 39 11.52 0.48 -1.01
CA ILE A 39 10.21 0.37 -0.36
C ILE A 39 9.22 -0.21 -1.34
N TYR A 40 8.53 -1.26 -0.93
CA TYR A 40 7.29 -1.71 -1.55
C TYR A 40 6.14 -1.15 -0.71
N PHE A 41 5.33 -0.28 -1.29
CA PHE A 41 4.19 0.34 -0.61
C PHE A 41 2.91 -0.37 -1.03
N CYS A 42 2.41 -1.24 -0.16
CA CYS A 42 1.25 -2.07 -0.42
C CYS A 42 -0.05 -1.39 0.02
N SER A 43 -1.04 -1.30 -0.87
CA SER A 43 -2.39 -0.84 -0.54
C SER A 43 -3.38 -1.22 -1.66
N THR A 44 -4.64 -0.84 -1.49
CA THR A 44 -5.67 -1.07 -2.51
C THR A 44 -5.48 -0.17 -3.74
N PRO A 45 -5.93 -0.58 -4.94
CA PRO A 45 -5.80 0.23 -6.15
C PRO A 45 -6.36 1.66 -6.01
N VAL A 46 -7.46 1.83 -5.27
CA VAL A 46 -8.06 3.16 -5.02
C VAL A 46 -7.15 4.04 -4.16
N ASN A 47 -6.54 3.50 -3.11
CA ASN A 47 -5.58 4.23 -2.28
C ASN A 47 -4.30 4.56 -3.07
N LEU A 48 -3.77 3.61 -3.84
CA LEU A 48 -2.56 3.81 -4.65
C LEU A 48 -2.74 4.87 -5.73
N ARG A 49 -3.94 4.97 -6.32
CA ARG A 49 -4.28 6.04 -7.27
C ARG A 49 -4.15 7.43 -6.63
N SER A 50 -4.47 7.56 -5.34
CA SER A 50 -4.30 8.82 -4.59
C SER A 50 -2.85 9.11 -4.17
N ILE A 51 -2.01 8.07 -4.08
CA ILE A 51 -0.60 8.18 -3.68
C ILE A 51 0.29 8.48 -4.88
N LYS A 52 0.03 7.87 -6.04
CA LYS A 52 0.89 7.97 -7.23
C LYS A 52 1.24 9.41 -7.62
N PRO A 53 0.32 10.40 -7.62
CA PRO A 53 0.67 11.80 -7.92
C PRO A 53 1.57 12.48 -6.87
N LYS A 54 1.64 11.94 -5.65
CA LYS A 54 2.45 12.48 -4.54
C LYS A 54 3.90 11.98 -4.56
N LEU A 55 4.23 11.08 -5.49
CA LEU A 55 5.58 10.55 -5.70
C LEU A 55 6.24 11.30 -6.85
N SER A 56 7.27 12.10 -6.53
CA SER A 56 8.14 12.67 -7.56
C SER A 56 8.98 11.58 -8.22
N GLU A 57 9.54 11.87 -9.40
CA GLU A 57 10.37 10.92 -10.15
C GLU A 57 11.52 10.34 -9.32
N LYS A 58 12.11 11.16 -8.42
CA LYS A 58 13.13 10.72 -7.46
C LYS A 58 12.66 9.51 -6.63
N TYR A 59 11.44 9.58 -6.09
CA TYR A 59 10.91 8.54 -5.21
C TYR A 59 10.37 7.34 -5.98
N SER A 60 9.85 7.52 -7.18
CA SER A 60 9.30 6.43 -8.01
C SER A 60 10.32 5.35 -8.37
N ARG A 61 11.63 5.65 -8.31
CA ARG A 61 12.71 4.66 -8.52
C ARG A 61 13.01 3.80 -7.28
N CYS A 62 12.59 4.26 -6.10
CA CYS A 62 12.90 3.63 -4.82
C CYS A 62 11.66 3.16 -4.06
N ILE A 63 10.47 3.65 -4.42
CA ILE A 63 9.17 3.28 -3.86
C ILE A 63 8.34 2.63 -4.97
N GLU A 64 8.14 1.33 -4.90
CA GLU A 64 7.27 0.57 -5.77
C GLU A 64 5.89 0.42 -5.15
N LEU A 65 4.82 0.67 -5.92
CA LEU A 65 3.45 0.55 -5.43
C LEU A 65 2.93 -0.86 -5.70
N VAL A 66 2.56 -1.58 -4.65
CA VAL A 66 2.09 -2.97 -4.73
C VAL A 66 0.58 -3.01 -4.50
N GLN A 67 -0.15 -3.57 -5.46
CA GLN A 67 -1.62 -3.59 -5.42
C GLN A 67 -2.13 -4.79 -4.62
N LEU A 68 -2.82 -4.52 -3.51
CA LEU A 68 -3.63 -5.51 -2.81
C LEU A 68 -5.08 -5.40 -3.30
N HIS A 69 -5.54 -6.42 -4.01
CA HIS A 69 -6.94 -6.52 -4.42
C HIS A 69 -7.77 -7.12 -3.29
N LEU A 70 -8.79 -6.38 -2.83
CA LEU A 70 -9.76 -6.92 -1.88
C LEU A 70 -10.78 -7.78 -2.63
N PRO A 71 -11.18 -8.94 -2.09
CA PRO A 71 -12.29 -9.69 -2.63
C PRO A 71 -13.57 -8.85 -2.50
N TYR A 72 -14.23 -8.59 -3.62
CA TYR A 72 -15.47 -7.81 -3.69
C TYR A 72 -16.61 -8.59 -4.34
N GLU A 73 -16.33 -9.72 -4.98
CA GLU A 73 -17.32 -10.55 -5.66
C GLU A 73 -18.35 -11.10 -4.67
N ASP A 74 -17.94 -11.36 -3.42
CA ASP A 74 -18.79 -11.83 -2.32
C ASP A 74 -19.40 -10.68 -1.47
N LEU A 75 -19.07 -9.42 -1.77
CA LEU A 75 -19.45 -8.25 -0.96
C LEU A 75 -20.11 -7.18 -1.84
N PRO A 76 -21.37 -7.37 -2.29
CA PRO A 76 -22.06 -6.45 -3.19
C PRO A 76 -22.21 -5.04 -2.60
N GLU A 77 -22.19 -4.93 -1.27
CA GLU A 77 -22.28 -3.66 -0.55
C GLU A 77 -20.96 -2.84 -0.57
N LEU A 78 -19.84 -3.44 -1.02
CA LEU A 78 -18.52 -2.81 -1.00
C LEU A 78 -17.87 -2.74 -2.40
N PRO A 79 -18.37 -1.83 -3.26
CA PRO A 79 -17.78 -1.60 -4.57
C PRO A 79 -16.31 -1.12 -4.51
N PRO A 80 -15.53 -1.26 -5.59
CA PRO A 80 -14.09 -0.96 -5.59
C PRO A 80 -13.68 0.45 -5.14
N HIS A 81 -14.54 1.46 -5.35
CA HIS A 81 -14.26 2.83 -4.92
C HIS A 81 -14.37 3.03 -3.40
N TYR A 82 -14.97 2.07 -2.68
CA TYR A 82 -15.05 2.02 -1.23
C TYR A 82 -14.00 1.11 -0.58
N HIS A 83 -13.01 0.65 -1.35
CA HIS A 83 -11.83 -0.08 -0.82
C HIS A 83 -10.83 0.86 -0.12
N THR A 84 -11.33 1.89 0.56
CA THR A 84 -10.62 2.94 1.30
C THR A 84 -11.59 3.52 2.32
N THR A 85 -11.09 4.04 3.45
CA THR A 85 -11.98 4.75 4.39
C THR A 85 -12.37 6.15 3.89
N ASN A 86 -11.74 6.66 2.82
CA ASN A 86 -12.05 7.97 2.28
C ASN A 86 -13.40 7.95 1.56
N GLY A 87 -14.38 8.70 2.07
CA GLY A 87 -15.73 8.72 1.51
C GLY A 87 -16.54 7.45 1.77
N LEU A 88 -16.05 6.53 2.62
CA LEU A 88 -16.77 5.33 3.02
C LEU A 88 -17.94 5.67 3.95
N PRO A 89 -19.18 5.28 3.64
CA PRO A 89 -20.29 5.37 4.58
C PRO A 89 -19.99 4.61 5.88
N PRO A 90 -20.28 5.17 7.08
CA PRO A 90 -19.89 4.56 8.35
C PRO A 90 -20.39 3.12 8.55
N TYR A 91 -21.56 2.79 8.01
CA TYR A 91 -22.14 1.44 8.10
C TYR A 91 -21.36 0.38 7.30
N LEU A 92 -20.55 0.77 6.31
CA LEU A 92 -19.71 -0.15 5.52
C LEU A 92 -18.33 -0.39 6.14
N MET A 93 -18.02 0.22 7.29
CA MET A 93 -16.71 0.05 7.94
C MET A 93 -16.43 -1.40 8.34
N SER A 94 -17.45 -2.11 8.84
CA SER A 94 -17.33 -3.56 9.14
C SER A 94 -17.08 -4.34 7.87
N THR A 95 -17.82 -4.05 6.80
CA THR A 95 -17.68 -4.72 5.49
C THR A 95 -16.27 -4.51 4.91
N LEU A 96 -15.71 -3.30 5.02
CA LEU A 96 -14.33 -3.03 4.60
C LEU A 96 -13.29 -3.82 5.41
N LYS A 97 -13.48 -3.94 6.73
CA LYS A 97 -12.60 -4.76 7.57
C LYS A 97 -12.67 -6.24 7.18
N THR A 98 -13.87 -6.77 6.97
CA THR A 98 -14.06 -8.14 6.49
C THR A 98 -13.39 -8.37 5.14
N ALA A 99 -13.57 -7.46 4.18
CA ALA A 99 -12.90 -7.53 2.88
C ALA A 99 -11.38 -7.52 3.01
N PHE A 100 -10.84 -6.69 3.92
CA PHE A 100 -9.41 -6.65 4.21
C PHE A 100 -8.90 -7.96 4.80
N ASP A 101 -9.59 -8.55 5.76
CA ASP A 101 -9.23 -9.83 6.37
C ASP A 101 -9.27 -10.97 5.35
N MET A 102 -10.30 -10.99 4.49
CA MET A 102 -10.44 -11.95 3.39
C MET A 102 -9.33 -11.82 2.33
N ALA A 103 -8.64 -10.68 2.23
CA ALA A 103 -7.53 -10.49 1.32
C ALA A 103 -6.22 -11.13 1.81
N SER A 104 -6.22 -11.85 2.95
CA SER A 104 -5.06 -12.55 3.49
C SER A 104 -4.35 -13.49 2.50
N PRO A 105 -5.04 -14.29 1.66
CA PRO A 105 -4.39 -15.09 0.62
C PRO A 105 -3.66 -14.22 -0.40
N ASN A 106 -4.30 -13.17 -0.90
CA ASN A 106 -3.72 -12.23 -1.87
C ASN A 106 -2.48 -11.53 -1.29
N PHE A 107 -2.53 -11.17 -0.01
CA PHE A 107 -1.38 -10.60 0.70
C PHE A 107 -0.25 -11.62 0.88
N SER A 108 -0.59 -12.88 1.17
CA SER A 108 0.40 -13.96 1.28
C SER A 108 1.12 -14.20 -0.04
N ASP A 109 0.42 -14.09 -1.17
CA ASP A 109 1.01 -14.19 -2.51
C ASP A 109 2.01 -13.05 -2.79
N ILE A 110 1.71 -11.83 -2.32
CA ILE A 110 2.62 -10.68 -2.41
C ILE A 110 3.93 -10.92 -1.64
N LEU A 111 3.90 -11.69 -0.54
CA LEU A 111 5.07 -11.95 0.30
C LEU A 111 5.97 -13.08 -0.21
N LYS A 112 5.54 -13.82 -1.24
CA LYS A 112 6.34 -14.92 -1.78
C LYS A 112 7.65 -14.37 -2.37
N PRO A 113 8.80 -15.03 -2.09
CA PRO A 113 10.12 -14.60 -2.57
C PRO A 113 10.30 -14.80 -4.08
#